data_AF-A0A482VQ57-F1
#
_entry.id   AF-A0A482VQ57-F1
#
_cell.length_a   1.000
_cell.length_b   1.000
_cell.length_c   1.000
_cell.angle_alpha   90.00
_cell.angle_beta   90.00
_cell.angle_gamma   90.00
#
_symmetry.space_group_name_H-M   'P 1'
#
loop_
_entity.id
_entity.type
_entity.pdbx_description
1 polymer ?
#
loop_
_entity_poly.entity_id
_entity_poly.type
_entity_poly.pdbx_seq_one_letter_code
_entity_poly.pdbx_strand_id
1 'polypeptide(L)'
;MSLWPQELKKTWAELQLKTKDNDEYFLNLAFAYTSRDEVANGAREIVEGVKSGAIAVEDIDEDLISDCLHTSGRPDPQVLLRTSGEVRFSDFLLWQISHSQIFFVNVFWPGITIWHLLLCVIQYQRRFHDLRKPEGRQEKSQRVQKFVDQLQKRRLAQIQDMYDQN
;
A
#
# COMPACT_ATOMS: atom_id res chain seq x y z
N MET A 1 4.89 -1.75 13.70
CA MET A 1 6.11 -2.59 13.87
C MET A 1 6.58 -2.76 15.31
N SER A 2 5.96 -2.13 16.32
CA SER A 2 6.36 -2.28 17.74
C SER A 2 6.35 -3.72 18.26
N LEU A 3 5.50 -4.58 17.68
CA LEU A 3 5.26 -5.96 18.10
C LEU A 3 6.30 -6.98 17.61
N TRP A 4 7.26 -6.60 16.76
CA TRP A 4 8.20 -7.56 16.17
C TRP A 4 9.43 -7.78 17.06
N PRO A 5 10.05 -8.98 17.02
CA PRO A 5 11.38 -9.18 17.57
C PRO A 5 12.40 -8.23 16.94
N GLN A 6 13.40 -7.78 17.70
CA GLN A 6 14.35 -6.77 17.21
C GLN A 6 15.15 -7.24 15.99
N GLU A 7 15.61 -8.49 16.00
CA GLU A 7 16.29 -9.10 14.85
C GLU A 7 15.46 -9.01 13.56
N LEU A 8 14.16 -9.28 13.65
CA LEU A 8 13.27 -9.20 12.49
C LEU A 8 13.11 -7.77 11.99
N LYS A 9 13.02 -6.78 12.90
CA LYS A 9 12.95 -5.36 12.50
C LYS A 9 14.22 -4.93 11.77
N LYS A 10 15.38 -5.35 12.28
CA LYS A 10 16.68 -5.04 11.67
C LYS A 10 16.82 -5.65 10.29
N THR A 11 16.53 -6.95 10.14
CA THR A 11 16.56 -7.61 8.82
C THR A 11 15.57 -6.96 7.84
N TRP A 12 14.38 -6.59 8.32
CA TRP A 12 13.37 -5.91 7.50
C TRP A 12 13.81 -4.51 7.06
N ALA A 13 14.44 -3.75 7.96
CA ALA A 13 14.99 -2.43 7.65
C ALA A 13 16.15 -2.54 6.66
N GLU A 14 17.07 -3.49 6.88
CA GLU A 14 18.19 -3.77 5.97
C GLU A 14 17.71 -4.10 4.55
N LEU A 15 16.71 -4.98 4.41
CA LEU A 15 16.13 -5.33 3.11
C LEU A 15 15.58 -4.10 2.39
N GLN A 16 14.78 -3.29 3.08
CA GLN A 16 14.21 -2.07 2.52
C GLN A 16 15.30 -1.09 2.08
N LEU A 17 16.32 -0.85 2.91
CA LEU A 17 17.40 0.09 2.61
C LEU A 17 18.26 -0.39 1.42
N LYS A 18 18.52 -1.69 1.31
CA LYS A 18 19.30 -2.27 0.20
C LYS A 18 18.58 -2.19 -1.14
N THR A 19 17.25 -2.20 -1.15
CA THR A 19 16.46 -2.21 -2.40
C THR A 19 15.73 -0.90 -2.67
N LYS A 20 15.95 0.15 -1.87
CA LYS A 20 15.16 1.42 -1.94
C LYS A 20 15.34 2.17 -3.26
N ASP A 21 16.49 2.01 -3.90
CA ASP A 21 16.85 2.71 -5.13
C ASP A 21 16.54 1.89 -6.40
N ASN A 22 15.94 0.70 -6.26
CA ASN A 22 15.47 -0.09 -7.39
C ASN A 22 14.16 0.49 -7.94
N ASP A 23 14.01 0.54 -9.26
CA ASP A 23 12.88 1.16 -9.94
C ASP A 23 12.17 0.28 -10.99
N GLU A 24 12.76 -0.85 -11.39
CA GLU A 24 12.17 -1.75 -12.39
C GLU A 24 11.00 -2.60 -11.85
N TYR A 25 11.17 -3.19 -10.65
CA TYR A 25 10.21 -4.11 -10.05
C TYR A 25 10.01 -3.83 -8.58
N PHE A 26 8.77 -3.97 -8.12
CA PHE A 26 8.39 -3.70 -6.73
C PHE A 26 7.66 -4.90 -6.14
N LEU A 27 8.15 -5.37 -4.98
CA LEU A 27 7.50 -6.39 -4.18
C LEU A 27 7.12 -5.79 -2.83
N ASN A 28 5.82 -5.65 -2.57
CA ASN A 28 5.30 -5.18 -1.29
C ASN A 28 4.91 -6.39 -0.44
N LEU A 29 5.57 -6.58 0.69
CA LEU A 29 5.27 -7.64 1.64
C LEU A 29 4.45 -7.06 2.81
N ALA A 30 3.19 -7.44 2.90
CA ALA A 30 2.31 -7.05 3.99
C ALA A 30 2.49 -8.00 5.17
N PHE A 31 3.16 -7.55 6.23
CA PHE A 31 3.43 -8.33 7.43
C PHE A 31 2.89 -7.62 8.67
N ALA A 32 2.21 -8.35 9.56
CA ALA A 32 1.45 -7.77 10.67
C ALA A 32 0.55 -6.59 10.21
N TYR A 33 -0.09 -6.77 9.06
CA TYR A 33 -0.83 -5.74 8.35
C TYR A 33 -2.34 -6.04 8.39
N THR A 34 -3.15 -5.00 8.56
CA THR A 34 -4.59 -5.00 8.26
C THR A 34 -4.95 -3.68 7.60
N SER A 35 -5.92 -3.69 6.69
CA SER A 35 -6.33 -2.50 5.97
C SER A 35 -6.97 -1.46 6.89
N ARG A 36 -7.74 -1.89 7.90
CA ARG A 36 -8.28 -0.98 8.91
C ARG A 36 -7.21 -0.28 9.74
N ASP A 37 -6.16 -0.99 10.15
CA ASP A 37 -5.05 -0.36 10.87
C ASP A 37 -4.28 0.63 9.98
N GLU A 38 -4.06 0.29 8.71
CA GLU A 38 -3.43 1.18 7.75
C GLU A 38 -4.22 2.48 7.57
N VAL A 39 -5.54 2.39 7.37
CA VAL A 39 -6.41 3.57 7.22
C VAL A 39 -6.44 4.39 8.51
N ALA A 40 -6.54 3.74 9.67
CA ALA A 40 -6.48 4.42 10.96
C ALA A 40 -5.13 5.13 11.16
N ASN A 41 -4.03 4.54 10.70
CA ASN A 41 -2.71 5.17 10.73
C ASN A 41 -2.65 6.37 9.78
N GLY A 42 -3.09 6.24 8.53
CA GLY A 42 -3.14 7.35 7.57
C GLY A 42 -3.97 8.52 8.09
N ALA A 43 -5.11 8.26 8.73
CA ALA A 43 -5.92 9.29 9.37
C ALA A 43 -5.18 10.01 10.51
N ARG A 44 -4.38 9.30 11.32
CA ARG A 44 -3.53 9.92 12.35
C ARG A 44 -2.50 10.86 11.72
N GLU A 45 -1.84 10.45 10.63
CA GLU A 45 -0.87 11.28 9.91
C GLU A 45 -1.49 12.58 9.40
N ILE A 46 -2.69 12.50 8.83
CA ILE A 46 -3.43 13.67 8.34
C ILE A 46 -3.76 14.61 9.52
N VAL A 47 -4.27 14.07 10.63
CA VAL A 47 -4.60 14.88 11.82
C VAL A 47 -3.36 15.57 12.40
N GLU A 48 -2.20 14.90 12.42
CA GLU A 48 -0.92 15.51 12.81
C GLU A 48 -0.51 16.64 11.84
N GLY A 49 -0.68 16.42 10.53
CA GLY A 49 -0.45 17.43 9.49
C GLY A 49 -1.32 18.67 9.67
N VAL A 50 -2.61 18.49 10.00
CA VAL A 50 -3.54 19.59 10.27
C VAL A 50 -3.16 20.33 11.55
N LYS A 51 -2.87 19.62 12.64
CA LYS A 51 -2.50 20.22 13.93
C LYS A 51 -1.20 21.03 13.87
N SER A 52 -0.25 20.62 13.02
CA SER A 52 1.02 21.33 12.81
C SER A 52 0.91 22.49 11.81
N GLY A 53 -0.24 22.64 11.14
CA GLY A 53 -0.44 23.64 10.09
C GLY A 53 0.27 23.31 8.77
N ALA A 54 0.74 22.07 8.58
CA ALA A 54 1.36 21.62 7.34
C ALA A 54 0.34 21.47 6.20
N ILE A 55 -0.89 21.09 6.55
CA ILE A 55 -2.07 20.99 5.68
C ILE A 55 -3.29 21.60 6.39
N ALA A 56 -4.35 21.92 5.65
CA ALA A 56 -5.64 22.35 6.20
C ALA A 56 -6.70 21.26 6.02
N VAL A 57 -7.86 21.42 6.69
CA VAL A 57 -8.95 20.44 6.62
C VAL A 57 -9.52 20.34 5.20
N GLU A 58 -9.51 21.44 4.46
CA GLU A 58 -10.00 21.54 3.09
C GLU A 58 -9.08 20.83 2.09
N ASP A 59 -7.83 20.52 2.48
CA ASP A 59 -6.91 19.74 1.66
C ASP A 59 -7.17 18.21 1.77
N ILE A 60 -8.11 17.77 2.63
CA ILE A 60 -8.37 16.35 2.86
C ILE A 60 -9.34 15.79 1.81
N ASP A 61 -8.81 14.93 0.95
CA ASP A 61 -9.54 14.18 -0.06
C ASP A 61 -9.06 12.71 -0.15
N GLU A 62 -9.59 11.95 -1.11
CA GLU A 62 -9.23 10.55 -1.35
C GLU A 62 -7.75 10.38 -1.75
N ASP A 63 -7.18 11.37 -2.44
CA ASP A 63 -5.79 11.34 -2.89
C ASP A 63 -4.82 11.52 -1.72
N LEU A 64 -5.10 12.49 -0.82
CA LEU A 64 -4.32 12.68 0.39
C LEU A 64 -4.39 11.47 1.32
N ILE A 65 -5.58 10.85 1.46
CA ILE A 65 -5.71 9.60 2.21
C ILE A 65 -4.79 8.53 1.62
N SER A 66 -4.84 8.35 0.29
CA SER A 66 -4.01 7.37 -0.44
C SER A 66 -2.51 7.63 -0.26
N ASP A 67 -2.08 8.89 -0.25
CA ASP A 67 -0.68 9.27 -0.02
C ASP A 67 -0.22 9.01 1.42
N CYS A 68 -1.15 8.93 2.37
CA CYS A 68 -0.87 8.64 3.78
C CYS A 68 -0.91 7.13 4.11
N LEU A 69 -1.33 6.27 3.19
CA LEU A 69 -1.30 4.81 3.38
C LEU A 69 0.13 4.26 3.30
N HIS A 70 0.32 2.99 3.67
CA HIS A 70 1.63 2.31 3.55
C HIS A 70 1.99 2.05 2.09
N THR A 71 0.99 1.94 1.21
CA THR A 71 1.16 1.77 -0.24
C THR A 71 1.38 3.08 -1.00
N SER A 72 1.62 4.20 -0.30
CA SER A 72 1.86 5.51 -0.92
C SER A 72 2.96 5.46 -1.99
N GLY A 73 2.77 6.22 -3.07
CA GLY A 73 3.68 6.22 -4.22
C GLY A 73 3.62 4.96 -5.09
N ARG A 74 2.76 3.99 -4.77
CA ARG A 74 2.51 2.81 -5.60
C ARG A 74 1.15 2.90 -6.28
N PRO A 75 1.00 2.39 -7.51
CA PRO A 75 -0.31 2.25 -8.13
C PRO A 75 -1.15 1.24 -7.34
N ASP A 76 -2.46 1.46 -7.32
CA ASP A 76 -3.40 0.49 -6.77
C ASP A 76 -3.31 -0.84 -7.53
N PRO A 77 -3.52 -1.99 -6.86
CA PRO A 77 -3.56 -3.28 -7.53
C PRO A 77 -4.66 -3.30 -8.60
N GLN A 78 -4.33 -3.80 -9.79
CA GLN A 78 -5.32 -4.04 -10.83
C GLN A 78 -6.06 -5.36 -10.61
N VAL A 79 -5.38 -6.31 -9.96
CA VAL A 79 -5.88 -7.66 -9.74
C VAL A 79 -5.60 -8.07 -8.30
N LEU A 80 -6.61 -8.64 -7.63
CA LEU A 80 -6.46 -9.35 -6.37
C LEU A 80 -6.75 -10.83 -6.59
N LEU A 81 -5.72 -11.68 -6.43
CA LEU A 81 -5.86 -13.13 -6.44
C LEU A 81 -5.84 -13.67 -5.00
N ARG A 82 -6.90 -14.38 -4.61
CA ARG A 82 -7.01 -15.08 -3.33
C ARG A 82 -7.23 -16.57 -3.54
N THR A 83 -6.44 -17.36 -2.82
CA THR A 83 -6.42 -18.82 -2.87
C THR A 83 -7.34 -19.45 -1.82
N SER A 84 -7.31 -20.78 -1.70
CA SER A 84 -8.00 -21.61 -0.69
C SER A 84 -9.53 -21.66 -0.79
N GLY A 85 -10.12 -21.14 -1.87
CA GLY A 85 -11.58 -21.17 -2.07
C GLY A 85 -12.35 -20.17 -1.20
N GLU A 86 -11.66 -19.33 -0.45
CA GLU A 86 -12.27 -18.41 0.50
C GLU A 86 -12.75 -17.12 -0.17
N VAL A 87 -14.06 -16.84 -0.10
CA VAL A 87 -14.70 -15.66 -0.73
C VAL A 87 -14.85 -14.53 0.29
N ARG A 88 -13.72 -13.99 0.75
CA ARG A 88 -13.65 -12.79 1.61
C ARG A 88 -12.35 -12.03 1.34
N PHE A 89 -12.21 -10.81 1.85
CA PHE A 89 -10.95 -10.06 1.74
C PHE A 89 -10.01 -10.26 2.94
N SER A 90 -10.55 -10.65 4.09
CA SER A 90 -9.77 -10.77 5.34
C SER A 90 -8.98 -9.51 5.69
N ASP A 91 -9.60 -8.33 5.55
CA ASP A 91 -9.00 -7.04 5.93
C ASP A 91 -7.68 -6.73 5.18
N PHE A 92 -7.63 -7.07 3.89
CA PHE A 92 -6.46 -6.88 3.03
C PHE A 92 -6.73 -5.83 1.94
N LEU A 93 -5.96 -4.74 1.96
CA LEU A 93 -5.94 -3.68 0.93
C LEU A 93 -7.32 -3.11 0.55
N LEU A 94 -8.27 -3.01 1.49
CA LEU A 94 -9.67 -2.67 1.21
C LEU A 94 -9.84 -1.33 0.48
N TRP A 95 -8.98 -0.35 0.79
CA TRP A 95 -8.97 0.95 0.11
C TRP A 95 -8.46 0.82 -1.33
N GLN A 96 -7.31 0.17 -1.49
CA GLN A 96 -6.58 0.07 -2.75
C GLN A 96 -7.31 -0.84 -3.76
N ILE A 97 -8.02 -1.87 -3.29
CA ILE A 97 -8.67 -2.86 -4.18
C ILE A 97 -10.09 -2.47 -4.63
N SER A 98 -10.55 -1.26 -4.30
CA SER A 98 -11.90 -0.77 -4.59
C SER A 98 -12.31 -0.92 -6.07
N HIS A 99 -11.35 -0.81 -6.99
CA HIS A 99 -11.53 -0.99 -8.43
C HIS A 99 -10.71 -2.16 -9.02
N SER A 100 -10.15 -3.04 -8.18
CA SER A 100 -9.43 -4.20 -8.67
C SER A 100 -10.37 -5.26 -9.22
N GLN A 101 -9.89 -6.03 -10.19
CA GLN A 101 -10.49 -7.31 -10.51
C GLN A 101 -10.15 -8.33 -9.44
N ILE A 102 -11.18 -8.94 -8.84
CA ILE A 102 -11.01 -9.92 -7.76
C ILE A 102 -11.16 -11.33 -8.32
N PHE A 103 -10.25 -12.23 -7.94
CA PHE A 103 -10.28 -13.66 -8.25
C PHE A 103 -10.17 -14.50 -6.99
N PHE A 104 -11.14 -15.37 -6.78
CA PHE A 104 -11.08 -16.42 -5.76
C PHE A 104 -10.84 -17.75 -6.47
N VAL A 105 -9.73 -18.43 -6.14
CA VAL A 105 -9.39 -19.74 -6.69
C VAL A 105 -9.42 -20.79 -5.60
N ASN A 106 -10.03 -21.94 -5.92
CA ASN A 106 -10.12 -23.09 -5.02
C ASN A 106 -8.86 -23.99 -5.13
N VAL A 107 -7.70 -23.39 -4.87
CA VAL A 107 -6.39 -24.07 -4.84
C VAL A 107 -5.61 -23.49 -3.66
N PHE A 108 -4.91 -24.32 -2.89
CA PHE A 108 -4.06 -23.82 -1.80
C PHE A 108 -2.87 -23.02 -2.33
N TRP A 109 -2.36 -22.08 -1.55
CA TRP A 109 -1.25 -21.21 -1.98
C TRP A 109 -0.03 -21.97 -2.56
N PRO A 110 0.49 -23.04 -1.92
CA PRO A 110 1.60 -23.81 -2.50
C PRO A 110 1.26 -24.52 -3.81
N GLY A 111 -0.02 -24.67 -4.14
CA GLY A 111 -0.52 -25.30 -5.36
C GLY A 111 -0.79 -24.32 -6.51
N ILE A 112 -0.57 -23.01 -6.34
CA ILE A 112 -0.66 -22.07 -7.45
C ILE A 112 0.34 -22.45 -8.54
N THR A 113 -0.10 -22.34 -9.78
CA THR A 113 0.74 -22.49 -10.98
C THR A 113 0.60 -21.27 -11.86
N ILE A 114 1.51 -21.13 -12.84
CA ILE A 114 1.46 -20.07 -13.85
C ILE A 114 0.12 -20.01 -14.59
N TRP A 115 -0.56 -21.15 -14.77
CA TRP A 115 -1.87 -21.21 -15.43
C TRP A 115 -2.96 -20.44 -14.68
N HIS A 116 -2.91 -20.45 -13.34
CA HIS A 116 -3.84 -19.68 -12.52
C HIS A 116 -3.61 -18.18 -12.69
N LEU A 117 -2.34 -17.76 -12.73
CA LEU A 117 -1.98 -16.37 -12.96
C LEU A 117 -2.40 -15.90 -14.37
N LEU A 118 -2.13 -16.70 -15.40
CA LEU A 118 -2.52 -16.40 -16.78
C LEU A 118 -4.05 -16.26 -16.91
N LEU A 119 -4.82 -17.13 -16.26
CA LEU A 119 -6.28 -17.02 -16.24
C LEU A 119 -6.74 -15.70 -15.61
N CYS A 120 -6.11 -15.27 -14.51
CA CYS A 120 -6.41 -13.99 -13.87
C CYS A 120 -6.13 -12.82 -14.82
N VAL A 121 -5.00 -12.84 -15.53
CA VAL A 121 -4.64 -11.81 -16.51
C VAL A 121 -5.65 -11.75 -17.65
N ILE A 122 -6.02 -12.89 -18.25
CA ILE A 122 -7.00 -12.94 -19.34
C ILE A 122 -8.34 -12.37 -18.89
N GLN A 123 -8.79 -12.75 -17.70
CA GLN A 123 -10.08 -12.29 -17.17
C GLN A 123 -10.07 -10.80 -16.82
N TYR A 124 -8.94 -10.29 -16.30
CA TYR A 124 -8.75 -8.85 -16.10
C TYR A 124 -8.83 -8.10 -17.43
N GLN A 125 -8.11 -8.56 -18.47
CA GLN A 125 -8.14 -7.94 -19.80
C GLN A 125 -9.55 -7.86 -20.38
N ARG A 126 -10.39 -8.87 -20.16
CA ARG A 126 -11.79 -8.89 -20.62
C ARG A 126 -12.68 -7.85 -19.93
N ARG A 127 -12.37 -7.48 -18.69
CA ARG A 127 -13.12 -6.49 -17.90
C ARG A 127 -12.45 -5.13 -17.82
N PHE A 128 -11.30 -4.96 -18.47
CA PHE A 128 -10.48 -3.76 -18.37
C PHE A 128 -11.27 -2.47 -18.61
N HIS A 129 -12.18 -2.48 -19.59
CA HIS A 129 -13.02 -1.33 -19.91
C HIS A 129 -13.98 -0.95 -18.76
N ASP A 130 -14.54 -1.94 -18.07
CA ASP A 130 -15.50 -1.74 -16.97
C ASP A 130 -14.83 -1.33 -15.66
N LEU A 131 -13.53 -1.63 -15.52
CA LEU A 131 -12.73 -1.39 -14.33
C LEU A 131 -11.97 -0.05 -14.37
N ARG A 132 -12.12 0.74 -15.43
CA ARG A 132 -11.49 2.06 -15.52
C ARG A 132 -11.99 2.95 -14.39
N LYS A 133 -11.08 3.38 -13.51
CA LYS A 133 -11.30 4.55 -12.66
C LYS A 133 -11.53 5.78 -13.58
N PRO A 134 -12.44 6.70 -13.21
CA PRO A 134 -12.44 8.02 -13.84
C PRO A 134 -11.05 8.64 -13.69
N GLU A 135 -10.54 9.22 -14.78
CA GLU A 135 -9.17 9.74 -14.84
C GLU A 135 -8.97 10.96 -13.93
N GLY A 136 -7.80 10.99 -13.27
CA GLY A 136 -7.17 12.18 -12.69
C GLY A 136 -7.12 12.19 -11.16
N ARG A 137 -5.94 11.91 -10.58
CA ARG A 137 -5.63 12.52 -9.28
C ARG A 137 -5.64 14.02 -9.49
N GLN A 138 -6.31 14.77 -8.62
CA GLN A 138 -6.29 16.22 -8.74
C GLN A 138 -4.86 16.73 -8.56
N GLU A 139 -4.51 17.83 -9.23
CA GLU A 139 -3.21 18.46 -8.98
C GLU A 139 -3.13 18.86 -7.52
N LYS A 140 -2.17 18.26 -6.81
CA LYS A 140 -1.97 18.50 -5.38
C LYS A 140 -1.53 19.94 -5.17
N SER A 141 -2.09 20.58 -4.15
CA SER A 141 -1.60 21.89 -3.73
C SER A 141 -0.12 21.77 -3.29
N GLN A 142 0.66 22.84 -3.48
CA GLN A 142 2.08 22.84 -3.09
C GLN A 142 2.29 22.48 -1.62
N ARG A 143 1.33 22.84 -0.75
CA ARG A 143 1.37 22.51 0.68
C ARG A 143 1.20 21.00 0.90
N VAL A 144 0.24 20.38 0.20
CA VAL A 144 -0.01 18.93 0.27
C VAL A 144 1.21 18.17 -0.22
N GLN A 145 1.78 18.57 -1.36
CA GLN A 145 2.98 17.92 -1.89
C GLN A 145 4.13 17.99 -0.89
N LYS A 146 4.38 19.17 -0.29
CA LYS A 146 5.43 19.35 0.73
C LYS A 146 5.18 18.47 1.97
N PHE A 147 3.94 18.36 2.43
CA PHE A 147 3.56 17.50 3.54
C PHE A 147 3.83 16.03 3.23
N VAL A 148 3.41 15.55 2.07
CA VAL A 148 3.64 14.16 1.64
C VAL A 148 5.14 13.86 1.53
N ASP A 149 5.94 14.76 0.96
CA ASP A 149 7.39 14.59 0.86
C ASP A 149 8.05 14.51 2.25
N GLN A 150 7.62 15.34 3.20
CA GLN A 150 8.10 15.30 4.59
C GLN A 150 7.70 14.00 5.28
N LEU A 151 6.48 13.53 5.06
CA LEU A 151 6.00 12.25 5.58
C LEU A 151 6.86 11.08 5.08
N GLN A 152 7.16 11.03 3.78
CA GLN A 152 8.01 9.97 3.21
C GLN A 152 9.44 10.03 3.78
N LYS A 153 10.02 11.22 3.92
CA LYS A 153 11.34 11.40 4.56
C LYS A 153 11.34 10.91 6.01
N ARG A 154 10.29 11.23 6.78
CA ARG A 154 10.16 10.76 8.17
C ARG A 154 10.06 9.24 8.25
N ARG A 155 9.31 8.60 7.34
CA ARG A 155 9.21 7.13 7.27
C ARG A 155 10.55 6.48 6.94
N LEU A 156 11.30 7.04 5.98
CA LEU A 156 12.62 6.54 5.64
C LEU A 156 13.61 6.70 6.81
N ALA A 157 13.57 7.82 7.53
CA ALA A 157 14.37 8.02 8.73
C ALA A 157 14.03 6.98 9.82
N GLN A 158 12.76 6.67 10.04
CA GLN A 158 12.36 5.60 10.97
C GLN A 158 12.91 4.23 10.56
N ILE A 159 12.97 3.93 9.25
CA ILE A 159 13.59 2.70 8.75
C ILE A 159 15.09 2.69 9.04
N GLN A 160 15.77 3.81 8.84
CA GLN A 160 17.19 3.96 9.15
C GLN A 160 17.44 3.77 10.66
N ASP A 161 16.65 4.42 11.52
CA ASP A 161 16.75 4.27 12.98
C ASP A 161 16.54 2.81 13.42
N MET A 162 15.62 2.08 12.79
CA MET A 162 15.41 0.65 13.06
C MET A 162 16.60 -0.23 12.66
N TYR A 163 17.38 0.19 11.66
CA TYR A 163 18.58 -0.52 11.24
C TYR A 163 19.77 -0.23 12.16
N ASP A 164 19.89 1.02 12.65
CA ASP A 164 21.02 1.49 13.44
C ASP A 164 20.94 1.10 14.94
N GLN A 165 19.76 0.73 15.44
CA GLN A 165 19.59 0.24 16.82
C GLN A 165 20.33 -1.11 17.04
N ASN A 166 21.47 -1.03 17.75
CA ASN A 166 22.19 -2.16 18.37
C ASN A 166 21.99 -2.15 19.89
#